data_AF-A0AAD4N738-F1
#
_entry.id   AF-A0AAD4N738-F1
#
_cell.length_a   1.000
_cell.length_b   1.000
_cell.length_c   1.000
_cell.angle_alpha   90.00
_cell.angle_beta   90.00
_cell.angle_gamma   90.00
#
_symmetry.space_group_name_H-M   'P 1'
#
loop_
_entity.id
_entity.type
_entity.pdbx_description
1 polymer ?
#
loop_
_entity_poly.entity_id
_entity_poly.type
_entity_poly.pdbx_seq_one_letter_code
_entity_poly.pdbx_strand_id
1 'polypeptide(L)'
;MGKLNWRSSAIIDELIFKYNNCHRISYVVVDSLLGLVLMYLVASSNVSSYFWPYLHALIERLDMLIDWMTQYPAGLKLNDQLNEVLASFFKYHIRLWKTYIATLKGPLMDSEKYVLSVAGASLLFAAFSDILRLVTIHVFCFHLYTLRKVSDSPL
;
A
#
# COMPACT_ATOMS: atom_id res chain seq x y z
N MET A 1 -9.70 23.10 -19.64
CA MET A 1 -10.60 21.93 -19.50
C MET A 1 -9.74 20.66 -19.56
N GLY A 2 -9.11 20.30 -18.45
CA GLY A 2 -8.20 19.15 -18.39
C GLY A 2 -9.01 17.86 -18.30
N LYS A 3 -8.85 16.97 -19.29
CA LYS A 3 -9.30 15.59 -19.16
C LYS A 3 -8.47 14.95 -18.04
N LEU A 4 -9.00 14.94 -16.83
CA LEU A 4 -8.43 14.23 -15.70
C LEU A 4 -8.55 12.73 -16.03
N ASN A 5 -7.48 12.18 -16.59
CA ASN A 5 -7.45 10.84 -17.14
C ASN A 5 -7.21 9.86 -15.98
N TRP A 6 -8.27 9.54 -15.22
CA TRP A 6 -8.26 8.61 -14.07
C TRP A 6 -7.84 7.16 -14.40
N ARG A 7 -7.38 6.90 -15.63
CA ARG A 7 -7.11 5.56 -16.16
C ARG A 7 -5.63 5.21 -16.26
N SER A 8 -4.71 6.18 -16.21
CA SER A 8 -3.29 5.83 -16.24
C SER A 8 -2.77 5.59 -14.83
N SER A 9 -2.30 4.37 -14.60
CA SER A 9 -1.35 4.08 -13.52
C SER A 9 -0.13 4.99 -13.70
N ALA A 10 0.35 5.58 -12.61
CA ALA A 10 1.53 6.45 -12.63
C ALA A 10 2.75 5.72 -13.23
N ILE A 11 2.83 4.40 -13.06
CA ILE A 11 3.86 3.56 -13.70
C ILE A 11 3.75 3.65 -15.23
N ILE A 12 2.54 3.57 -15.78
CA ILE A 12 2.31 3.62 -17.24
C ILE A 12 2.68 4.99 -17.79
N ASP A 13 2.31 6.07 -17.10
CA ASP A 13 2.66 7.42 -17.51
C ASP A 13 4.18 7.64 -17.50
N GLU A 14 4.86 7.11 -16.49
CA GLU A 14 6.32 7.18 -16.39
C GLU A 14 7.02 6.35 -17.48
N LEU A 15 6.49 5.16 -17.81
CA LEU A 15 7.00 4.34 -18.91
C LEU A 15 6.83 5.03 -20.27
N ILE A 16 5.67 5.64 -20.52
CA ILE A 16 5.40 6.40 -21.75
C ILE A 16 6.33 7.62 -21.83
N PHE A 17 6.55 8.31 -20.72
CA PHE A 17 7.46 9.45 -20.65
C PHE A 17 8.90 9.03 -20.99
N LYS A 18 9.40 7.94 -20.41
CA LYS A 18 10.74 7.40 -20.72
C LYS A 18 10.87 6.96 -22.17
N TYR A 19 9.84 6.32 -22.72
CA TYR A 19 9.81 5.92 -24.12
C TYR A 19 9.89 7.12 -25.08
N ASN A 20 9.05 8.14 -24.87
CA ASN A 20 9.00 9.34 -25.73
C ASN A 20 10.26 10.21 -25.60
N ASN A 21 10.88 10.26 -24.42
CA ASN A 21 12.06 11.08 -24.14
C ASN A 21 13.38 10.29 -24.19
N CYS A 22 13.41 9.18 -24.94
CA CYS A 22 14.61 8.35 -25.12
C CYS A 22 15.83 9.16 -25.58
N HIS A 23 15.64 10.26 -26.34
CA HIS A 23 16.73 11.15 -26.76
C HIS A 23 17.44 11.87 -25.58
N ARG A 24 16.80 11.99 -24.41
CA ARG A 24 17.36 12.60 -23.18
C ARG A 24 18.00 11.52 -22.30
N ILE A 25 18.90 10.73 -22.90
CA ILE A 25 19.57 9.58 -22.27
C ILE A 25 20.23 9.97 -20.94
N SER A 26 20.75 11.19 -20.80
CA SER A 26 21.37 11.67 -19.56
C SER A 26 20.44 11.60 -18.35
N TYR A 27 19.17 11.95 -18.50
CA TYR A 27 18.19 11.86 -17.40
C TYR A 27 17.86 10.41 -17.08
N VAL A 28 17.68 9.56 -18.10
CA VAL A 28 17.40 8.14 -17.91
C VAL A 28 18.55 7.45 -17.17
N VAL A 29 19.79 7.75 -17.55
CA VAL A 29 20.99 7.19 -16.89
C VAL A 29 21.11 7.68 -15.45
N VAL A 30 20.91 8.97 -15.18
CA VAL A 30 20.93 9.50 -13.81
C VAL A 30 19.85 8.85 -12.95
N ASP A 31 18.63 8.70 -13.48
CA ASP A 31 17.52 8.08 -12.76
C ASP A 31 17.74 6.58 -12.49
N SER A 32 18.32 5.85 -13.45
CA SER A 32 18.74 4.45 -13.27
C SER A 32 19.88 4.31 -12.26
N LEU A 33 20.88 5.19 -12.28
CA LEU A 33 21.97 5.20 -11.30
C LEU A 33 21.43 5.49 -9.90
N LEU A 34 20.52 6.46 -9.77
CA LEU A 34 19.89 6.79 -8.50
C LEU A 34 19.06 5.62 -7.97
N GLY A 35 18.34 4.91 -8.85
CA GLY A 35 17.63 3.67 -8.51
C GLY A 35 18.58 2.59 -7.97
N LEU A 36 19.69 2.33 -8.66
CA LEU A 36 20.70 1.35 -8.22
C LEU A 36 21.34 1.73 -6.88
N VAL A 37 21.68 3.01 -6.67
CA VAL A 37 22.23 3.49 -5.39
C VAL A 37 21.22 3.28 -4.27
N LEU A 38 19.94 3.60 -4.49
CA LEU A 38 18.86 3.36 -3.53
C LEU A 38 18.76 1.88 -3.16
N MET A 39 18.75 0.99 -4.15
CA MET A 39 18.69 -0.45 -3.91
C MET A 39 19.92 -0.95 -3.16
N TYR A 40 21.11 -0.48 -3.53
CA TYR A 40 22.34 -0.82 -2.83
C TYR A 40 22.32 -0.34 -1.37
N LEU A 41 21.85 0.87 -1.10
CA LEU A 41 21.71 1.37 0.28
C LEU A 41 20.70 0.54 1.07
N VAL A 42 19.57 0.14 0.48
CA VAL A 42 18.57 -0.72 1.12
C VAL A 42 19.11 -2.13 1.36
N ALA A 43 19.90 -2.68 0.44
CA ALA A 43 20.51 -4.00 0.58
C ALA A 43 21.68 -4.01 1.58
N SER A 44 22.49 -2.95 1.58
CA SER A 44 23.61 -2.77 2.50
C SER A 44 23.15 -2.42 3.90
N SER A 45 22.00 -1.77 4.03
CA SER A 45 21.41 -1.52 5.33
C SER A 45 20.64 -2.76 5.78
N ASN A 46 20.78 -3.11 7.06
CA ASN A 46 20.00 -4.19 7.67
C ASN A 46 18.50 -3.84 7.80
N VAL A 47 18.01 -2.82 7.08
CA VAL A 47 16.63 -2.33 7.15
C VAL A 47 15.64 -3.45 6.89
N SER A 48 15.85 -4.29 5.88
CA SER A 48 14.98 -5.45 5.61
C SER A 48 14.87 -6.39 6.82
N SER A 49 15.99 -6.67 7.49
CA SER A 49 16.03 -7.58 8.64
C SER A 49 15.26 -7.05 9.87
N TYR A 50 15.17 -5.73 10.04
CA TYR A 50 14.38 -5.12 11.12
C TYR A 50 12.94 -4.80 10.70
N PHE A 51 12.74 -4.46 9.44
CA PHE A 51 11.46 -4.01 8.90
C PHE A 51 10.41 -5.13 8.89
N TRP A 52 10.77 -6.33 8.41
CA TRP A 52 9.82 -7.44 8.36
C TRP A 52 9.34 -7.90 9.74
N PRO A 53 10.22 -8.17 10.73
CA PRO A 53 9.78 -8.56 12.07
C PRO A 53 8.95 -7.47 12.75
N TYR A 54 9.33 -6.20 12.55
CA TYR A 54 8.58 -5.07 13.11
C TYR A 54 7.18 -4.96 12.52
N LEU A 55 7.04 -5.09 11.19
CA LEU A 55 5.74 -5.14 10.52
C LEU A 55 4.88 -6.30 11.01
N HIS A 56 5.46 -7.51 11.13
CA HIS A 56 4.73 -8.66 11.66
C HIS A 56 4.27 -8.43 13.10
N ALA A 57 5.13 -7.89 13.98
CA ALA A 57 4.78 -7.57 15.35
C ALA A 57 3.70 -6.49 15.46
N LEU A 58 3.73 -5.47 14.59
CA LEU A 58 2.68 -4.45 14.52
C LEU A 58 1.33 -5.06 14.14
N ILE A 59 1.33 -5.94 13.14
CA ILE A 59 0.11 -6.62 12.67
C ILE A 59 -0.47 -7.50 13.77
N GLU A 60 0.36 -8.28 14.46
CA GLU A 60 -0.08 -9.11 15.58
C GLU A 60 -0.65 -8.28 16.74
N ARG A 61 0.00 -7.17 17.10
CA ARG A 61 -0.52 -6.27 18.14
C ARG A 61 -1.85 -5.64 17.75
N LEU A 62 -2.02 -5.26 16.47
CA LEU A 62 -3.28 -4.73 15.97
C LEU A 62 -4.39 -5.79 16.04
N ASP A 63 -4.09 -7.04 15.67
CA ASP A 63 -5.04 -8.16 15.71
C ASP A 63 -5.50 -8.41 17.16
N MET A 64 -4.54 -8.50 18.09
CA MET A 64 -4.81 -8.66 19.53
C MET A 64 -5.61 -7.49 20.11
N LEU A 65 -5.32 -6.25 19.70
CA LEU A 65 -6.05 -5.07 20.16
C LEU A 65 -7.52 -5.11 19.72
N ILE A 66 -7.79 -5.55 18.48
CA ILE A 66 -9.16 -5.67 17.96
C ILE A 66 -9.90 -6.82 18.65
N ASP A 67 -9.23 -7.96 18.88
CA ASP A 67 -9.80 -9.05 19.66
C ASP A 67 -10.15 -8.60 21.08
N TRP A 68 -9.25 -7.86 21.72
CA TRP A 68 -9.46 -7.30 23.06
C TRP A 68 -10.63 -6.31 23.10
N MET A 69 -10.71 -5.39 22.13
CA MET A 69 -11.85 -4.45 21.99
C MET A 69 -13.19 -5.16 21.78
N THR A 70 -13.18 -6.34 21.13
CA THR A 70 -14.39 -7.14 20.91
C THR A 70 -14.82 -7.86 22.19
N GLN A 71 -13.86 -8.36 22.99
CA GLN A 71 -14.13 -9.10 24.23
C GLN A 71 -14.45 -8.22 25.43
N TYR A 72 -13.85 -7.04 25.51
CA TYR A 72 -14.10 -6.05 26.55
C TYR A 72 -14.44 -4.73 25.87
N PRO A 73 -15.73 -4.34 25.78
CA PRO A 73 -16.12 -3.04 25.23
C PRO A 73 -15.53 -1.98 26.16
N ALA A 74 -14.38 -1.44 25.77
CA ALA A 74 -13.45 -0.74 26.62
C ALA A 74 -13.98 0.65 27.03
N GLY A 75 -15.05 0.73 27.84
CA GLY A 75 -15.62 1.97 28.36
C GLY A 75 -16.07 3.01 27.33
N LEU A 76 -15.81 2.79 26.04
CA LEU A 76 -16.38 3.54 24.93
C LEU A 76 -17.86 3.20 24.92
N LYS A 77 -18.70 4.21 25.17
CA LYS A 77 -20.15 4.14 25.04
C LYS A 77 -20.54 4.02 23.55
N LEU A 78 -20.09 2.96 22.90
CA LEU A 78 -20.48 2.55 21.57
C LEU A 78 -21.55 1.46 21.68
N ASN A 79 -22.52 1.51 20.79
CA ASN A 79 -23.53 0.47 20.61
C ASN A 79 -22.82 -0.86 20.26
N ASP A 80 -23.22 -1.98 20.87
CA ASP A 80 -22.60 -3.30 20.67
C ASP A 80 -22.52 -3.68 19.19
N GLN A 81 -23.55 -3.30 18.42
CA GLN A 81 -23.62 -3.51 16.97
C GLN A 81 -22.52 -2.76 16.20
N LEU A 82 -22.12 -1.57 16.67
CA LEU A 82 -21.06 -0.79 16.03
C LEU A 82 -19.68 -1.40 16.32
N ASN A 83 -19.46 -1.91 17.54
CA ASN A 83 -18.22 -2.58 17.90
C ASN A 83 -17.99 -3.84 17.06
N GLU A 84 -19.03 -4.66 16.86
CA GLU A 84 -18.97 -5.89 16.06
C GLU A 84 -18.63 -5.59 14.58
N VAL A 85 -19.28 -4.58 13.99
CA VAL A 85 -19.01 -4.16 12.61
C VAL A 85 -17.58 -3.61 12.46
N LEU A 86 -17.13 -2.79 13.41
CA LEU A 86 -15.79 -2.19 13.39
C LEU A 86 -14.69 -3.25 13.58
N ALA A 87 -14.91 -4.23 14.47
CA ALA A 87 -13.99 -5.33 14.69
C ALA A 87 -13.87 -6.24 13.46
N SER A 88 -14.99 -6.61 12.84
CA SER A 88 -15.01 -7.39 11.59
C SER A 88 -14.29 -6.67 10.45
N PHE A 89 -14.50 -5.35 10.34
CA PHE A 89 -13.85 -4.51 9.35
C PHE A 89 -12.32 -4.48 9.49
N PHE A 90 -11.80 -4.17 10.67
CA PHE A 90 -10.36 -4.10 10.88
C PHE A 90 -9.70 -5.47 10.79
N LYS A 91 -10.36 -6.54 11.27
CA LYS A 91 -9.89 -7.92 11.07
C LYS A 91 -9.76 -8.28 9.59
N TYR A 92 -10.74 -7.90 8.76
CA TYR A 92 -10.68 -8.13 7.33
C TYR A 92 -9.47 -7.41 6.70
N HIS A 93 -9.24 -6.15 7.07
CA HIS A 93 -8.08 -5.40 6.61
C HIS A 93 -6.79 -6.12 7.00
N ILE A 94 -6.61 -6.45 8.28
CA ILE A 94 -5.42 -7.16 8.76
C ILE A 94 -5.14 -8.42 7.96
N ARG A 95 -6.17 -9.21 7.63
CA ARG A 95 -6.02 -10.41 6.78
C ARG A 95 -5.51 -10.05 5.39
N LEU A 96 -6.05 -9.01 4.78
CA LEU A 96 -5.62 -8.53 3.46
C LEU A 96 -4.15 -8.06 3.49
N TRP A 97 -3.78 -7.28 4.52
CA TRP A 97 -2.39 -6.83 4.74
C TRP A 97 -1.43 -8.01 4.95
N LYS A 98 -1.82 -9.04 5.71
CA LYS A 98 -1.05 -10.28 5.86
C LYS A 98 -0.80 -10.95 4.51
N THR A 99 -1.82 -11.05 3.66
CA THR A 99 -1.68 -11.62 2.30
C THR A 99 -0.76 -10.78 1.43
N TYR A 100 -0.90 -9.45 1.43
CA TYR A 100 -0.01 -8.58 0.66
C TYR A 100 1.45 -8.70 1.08
N ILE A 101 1.73 -8.74 2.39
CA ILE A 101 3.08 -8.91 2.91
C ILE A 101 3.66 -10.28 2.55
N ALA A 102 2.86 -11.34 2.62
CA ALA A 102 3.28 -12.68 2.22
C ALA A 102 3.68 -12.71 0.73
N THR A 103 2.91 -12.04 -0.14
CA THR A 103 3.24 -11.89 -1.56
C THR A 103 4.51 -11.04 -1.76
N LEU A 104 4.64 -9.92 -1.02
CA LEU A 104 5.80 -9.00 -1.05
C LEU A 104 7.12 -9.62 -0.60
N LYS A 105 7.06 -10.64 0.26
CA LYS A 105 8.20 -11.44 0.71
C LYS A 105 8.48 -12.64 -0.21
N GLY A 106 7.60 -12.92 -1.16
CA GLY A 106 7.74 -14.05 -2.07
C GLY A 106 8.92 -13.89 -3.02
N PRO A 107 9.54 -14.99 -3.48
CA PRO A 107 10.71 -14.97 -4.35
C PRO A 107 10.44 -14.32 -5.72
N LEU A 108 9.17 -14.24 -6.13
CA LEU A 108 8.76 -13.57 -7.36
C LEU A 108 8.94 -12.04 -7.29
N MET A 109 8.78 -11.45 -6.10
CA MET A 109 8.88 -10.00 -5.95
C MET A 109 10.32 -9.50 -5.78
N ASP A 110 11.25 -10.38 -5.39
CA ASP A 110 12.66 -10.02 -5.28
C ASP A 110 13.31 -9.75 -6.64
N SER A 111 12.94 -10.53 -7.67
CA SER A 111 13.42 -10.29 -9.05
C SER A 111 12.79 -9.04 -9.67
N GLU A 112 11.50 -8.83 -9.46
CA GLU A 112 10.77 -7.66 -9.97
C GLU A 112 11.28 -6.36 -9.36
N LYS A 113 11.61 -6.34 -8.07
CA LYS A 113 12.24 -5.19 -7.39
C LYS A 113 13.56 -4.79 -8.03
N TYR A 114 14.40 -5.76 -8.37
CA TYR A 114 15.68 -5.49 -9.01
C TYR A 114 15.48 -4.90 -10.41
N VAL A 115 14.58 -5.48 -11.20
CA VAL A 115 14.23 -4.97 -12.54
C VAL A 115 13.67 -3.55 -12.46
N LEU A 116 12.77 -3.28 -11.51
CA LEU A 116 12.17 -1.98 -11.30
C LEU A 116 13.20 -0.93 -10.86
N SER A 117 14.17 -1.34 -10.04
CA SER A 117 15.27 -0.47 -9.61
C SER A 117 16.24 -0.12 -10.73
N VAL A 118 16.55 -1.06 -11.62
CA VAL A 118 17.38 -0.81 -12.82
C VAL A 118 16.65 0.11 -13.79
N ALA A 119 15.32 -0.05 -13.89
CA ALA A 119 14.47 0.82 -14.69
C ALA A 119 14.37 2.26 -14.15
N GLY A 120 14.79 2.52 -12.90
CA GLY A 120 15.09 3.85 -12.35
C GLY A 120 14.22 4.28 -11.17
N ALA A 121 14.71 5.25 -10.40
CA ALA A 121 14.09 5.70 -9.15
C ALA A 121 12.69 6.32 -9.36
N SER A 122 12.49 7.04 -10.46
CA SER A 122 11.18 7.62 -10.79
C SER A 122 10.09 6.56 -10.92
N LEU A 123 10.43 5.38 -11.45
CA LEU A 123 9.50 4.27 -11.63
C LEU A 123 9.13 3.61 -10.29
N LEU A 124 10.07 3.57 -9.33
CA LEU A 124 9.80 3.15 -7.95
C LEU A 124 8.80 4.10 -7.27
N PHE A 125 8.98 5.41 -7.41
CA PHE A 125 8.05 6.40 -6.86
C PHE A 125 6.68 6.37 -7.54
N ALA A 126 6.64 6.13 -8.85
CA ALA A 126 5.40 5.95 -9.59
C ALA A 126 4.62 4.72 -9.09
N ALA A 127 5.30 3.59 -8.88
CA ALA A 127 4.68 2.40 -8.31
C ALA A 127 4.18 2.63 -6.88
N PHE A 128 4.96 3.33 -6.05
CA PHE A 128 4.55 3.71 -4.71
C PHE A 128 3.32 4.61 -4.72
N SER A 129 3.27 5.59 -5.62
CA SER A 129 2.11 6.46 -5.82
C SER A 129 0.86 5.65 -6.20
N ASP A 130 0.97 4.66 -7.07
CA ASP A 130 -0.16 3.79 -7.42
C ASP A 130 -0.65 2.95 -6.24
N ILE A 131 0.25 2.44 -5.40
CA ILE A 131 -0.13 1.77 -4.14
C ILE A 131 -0.89 2.74 -3.23
N LEU A 132 -0.41 3.97 -3.05
CA LEU A 132 -1.11 4.98 -2.24
C LEU A 132 -2.50 5.31 -2.81
N ARG A 133 -2.63 5.40 -4.12
CA ARG A 133 -3.94 5.59 -4.79
C ARG A 133 -4.87 4.41 -4.52
N LEU A 134 -4.38 3.18 -4.60
CA LEU A 134 -5.16 1.98 -4.28
C LEU A 134 -5.63 1.97 -2.82
N VAL A 135 -4.74 2.32 -1.87
CA VAL A 135 -5.11 2.45 -0.45
C VAL A 135 -6.14 3.56 -0.25
N THR A 136 -6.00 4.69 -0.92
CA THR A 136 -6.96 5.79 -0.85
C THR A 136 -8.33 5.39 -1.37
N ILE A 137 -8.38 4.68 -2.51
CA ILE A 137 -9.61 4.11 -3.05
C ILE A 137 -10.23 3.13 -2.05
N HIS A 138 -9.43 2.28 -1.41
CA HIS A 138 -9.91 1.33 -0.41
C HIS A 138 -10.59 2.02 0.77
N VAL A 139 -9.98 3.07 1.32
CA VAL A 139 -10.56 3.90 2.39
C VAL A 139 -11.83 4.61 1.92
N PHE A 140 -11.85 5.11 0.68
CA PHE A 140 -13.03 5.77 0.12
C PHE A 140 -14.19 4.80 -0.12
N CYS A 141 -13.92 3.61 -0.67
CA CYS A 141 -14.92 2.55 -0.83
C CYS A 141 -15.53 2.16 0.51
N PHE A 142 -14.72 2.11 1.57
CA PHE A 142 -15.23 1.87 2.92
C PHE A 142 -16.16 2.99 3.39
N HIS A 143 -15.76 4.25 3.21
CA HIS A 143 -16.60 5.39 3.58
C HIS A 143 -17.97 5.32 2.89
N LEU A 144 -18.00 5.06 1.58
CA LEU A 144 -19.24 4.87 0.83
C LEU A 144 -20.08 3.68 1.31
N TYR A 145 -19.45 2.56 1.67
CA TYR A 145 -20.15 1.41 2.21
C TYR A 145 -20.84 1.72 3.54
N THR A 146 -20.18 2.47 4.42
CA THR A 146 -20.78 2.90 5.70
C THR A 146 -21.96 3.85 5.47
N LEU A 147 -21.85 4.79 4.52
CA LEU A 147 -22.93 5.70 4.15
C LEU A 147 -24.14 4.97 3.56
N ARG A 148 -23.91 3.98 2.68
CA ARG A 148 -25.00 3.18 2.10
C ARG A 148 -25.76 2.40 3.16
N LYS A 149 -25.07 1.77 4.11
CA LYS A 149 -25.71 1.05 5.21
C LYS A 149 -26.55 1.95 6.13
N VAL A 150 -26.15 3.20 6.33
CA VAL A 150 -26.94 4.20 7.06
C VAL A 150 -28.18 4.65 6.26
N SER A 151 -28.09 4.72 4.93
CA SER A 151 -29.23 5.03 4.07
C SER A 151 -30.27 3.91 4.01
N ASP A 152 -29.84 2.65 4.19
CA ASP A 152 -30.71 1.47 4.13
C ASP A 152 -31.30 1.09 5.52
N SER A 153 -30.93 1.78 6.61
CA SER A 153 -31.61 1.62 7.91
C SER A 153 -32.87 2.47 7.95
N PRO A 154 -34.09 1.87 7.97
CA PRO A 154 -35.31 2.63 8.16
C PRO A 154 -35.35 3.12 9.61
N LEU A 155 -35.58 4.42 9.79
CA LEU A 155 -36.15 4.94 11.04
C LEU A 155 -37.51 4.28 11.29
#